data_AF-A0A2V1BFP3-F1
#
_entry.id   AF-A0A2V1BFP3-F1
#
_cell.length_a   1.000
_cell.length_b   1.000
_cell.length_c   1.000
_cell.angle_alpha   90.00
_cell.angle_beta   90.00
_cell.angle_gamma   90.00
#
_symmetry.space_group_name_H-M   'P 1'
#
loop_
_entity.id
_entity.type
_entity.pdbx_description
1 polymer ?
#
loop_
_entity_poly.entity_id
_entity_poly.type
_entity_poly.pdbx_seq_one_letter_code
_entity_poly.pdbx_strand_id
1 'polypeptide(L)'
;MSFLDKFSLKGSSKVGTDNYQPTDPALPEYSGLAANGQGAPPSYDHHASPANPPSYAATKNATGEFDNELDAGFSSLTIAQDAPAFPEADQCLAHLKLLSSFHALKEDVGYTDGIFGLYDAKCEIATNRDASLAKMREKRWALYIARAAERFQDWWLKVLCYMEPSSRLEGREMATGAAHYTEFTNTGRARQWTPEMLPPLDVLMVWHSFMLNPRSYLEDCIRFGLKDLWATGMPWSAVNAAIDVRFSYAPPEEARRNFAAAGHEWDNRMDSMTKIVSCPRCSQALEVPWTTCCSHEKASPRELEEMSGYGYGDRNFAYVCKACGAVANHEFLYVAKFKGDVENVTLKDWPLGGTVLSAETGAPIDASVSDQNVNFNAFPNRLFRLHLRSPVLELVNTDAPTMEDVKVLIEKAIADKAVIKGVNAKSVFESGVPQRLERFATRKMMTRYWTNPSIFALELGGAVVRQGVFVDKMYAIDWIHSPAARETMERLLVKYSRFMRLIAAFPMRVGVPTLDVDLAWHTHQLSPKSYFDYTMSKARKFIDHDDKIEEDCCKSH
;
A
#
# COMPACT_ATOMS: atom_id res chain seq x y z
N MET A 1 12.05 0.73 -29.08
CA MET A 1 13.09 0.26 -28.15
C MET A 1 12.58 0.56 -26.75
N SER A 2 12.35 -0.51 -26.00
CA SER A 2 11.26 -0.65 -25.02
C SER A 2 11.76 -0.57 -23.58
N PHE A 3 11.07 0.21 -22.75
CA PHE A 3 11.29 0.37 -21.31
C PHE A 3 10.40 -0.60 -20.50
N LEU A 4 9.86 -1.64 -21.14
CA LEU A 4 8.90 -2.59 -20.55
C LEU A 4 9.49 -3.96 -20.17
N ASP A 5 10.78 -4.21 -20.39
CA ASP A 5 11.40 -5.50 -20.02
C ASP A 5 11.82 -5.60 -18.53
N LYS A 6 11.52 -4.60 -17.68
CA LYS A 6 11.92 -4.59 -16.27
C LYS A 6 10.83 -4.96 -15.26
N PHE A 7 9.60 -5.28 -15.68
CA PHE A 7 8.50 -5.54 -14.72
C PHE A 7 7.76 -6.87 -14.95
N SER A 8 8.43 -7.89 -15.48
CA SER A 8 7.85 -9.23 -15.62
C SER A 8 8.69 -10.31 -14.94
N LEU A 9 8.19 -10.80 -13.80
CA LEU A 9 8.50 -12.15 -13.33
C LEU A 9 7.77 -13.17 -14.22
N LYS A 10 8.43 -13.59 -15.32
CA LYS A 10 8.44 -14.99 -15.79
C LYS A 10 9.35 -15.13 -17.01
N GLY A 11 10.33 -16.02 -16.88
CA GLY A 11 10.96 -16.65 -18.03
C GLY A 11 9.88 -17.26 -18.93
N SER A 12 10.03 -17.06 -20.23
CA SER A 12 9.31 -17.83 -21.22
C SER A 12 10.30 -18.24 -22.31
N SER A 13 10.56 -19.54 -22.30
CA SER A 13 11.03 -20.34 -23.41
C SER A 13 10.34 -19.98 -24.73
N LYS A 14 11.12 -19.65 -25.76
CA LYS A 14 10.82 -20.05 -27.14
C LYS A 14 12.10 -20.51 -27.83
N VAL A 15 11.97 -21.72 -28.38
CA VAL A 15 12.94 -22.47 -29.17
C VAL A 15 13.16 -21.78 -30.52
N GLY A 16 14.43 -21.64 -30.88
CA GLY A 16 14.94 -21.40 -32.23
C GLY A 16 16.32 -22.06 -32.30
N THR A 17 16.41 -23.11 -33.08
CA THR A 17 17.55 -24.02 -33.26
C THR A 17 18.80 -23.30 -33.76
N ASP A 18 19.94 -23.49 -33.09
CA ASP A 18 21.23 -23.80 -33.73
C ASP A 18 22.26 -24.33 -32.71
N ASN A 19 23.07 -25.26 -33.19
CA ASN A 19 23.88 -26.25 -32.46
C ASN A 19 24.96 -25.70 -31.50
N TYR A 20 24.98 -26.18 -30.24
CA TYR A 20 26.21 -26.47 -29.48
C TYR A 20 25.94 -27.38 -28.27
N GLN A 21 26.73 -28.47 -28.12
CA GLN A 21 26.66 -29.44 -27.01
C GLN A 21 27.59 -29.05 -25.84
N PRO A 22 27.40 -29.62 -24.62
CA PRO A 22 27.49 -28.92 -23.35
C PRO A 22 28.80 -29.13 -22.57
N THR A 23 29.13 -28.18 -21.70
CA THR A 23 30.00 -28.41 -20.54
C THR A 23 29.45 -27.67 -19.34
N ASP A 24 28.91 -28.43 -18.38
CA ASP A 24 28.66 -28.01 -16.99
C ASP A 24 29.98 -27.57 -16.33
N PRO A 25 29.95 -26.57 -15.43
CA PRO A 25 29.73 -26.91 -14.03
C PRO A 25 28.83 -25.94 -13.23
N ALA A 26 27.97 -26.56 -12.40
CA ALA A 26 27.46 -26.15 -11.09
C ALA A 26 27.46 -24.65 -10.71
N LEU A 27 26.25 -24.11 -10.52
CA LEU A 27 26.00 -22.85 -9.80
C LEU A 27 25.96 -23.09 -8.28
N PRO A 28 26.57 -22.24 -7.43
CA PRO A 28 26.63 -22.48 -5.99
C PRO A 28 25.33 -22.15 -5.25
N GLU A 29 25.07 -22.94 -4.21
CA GLU A 29 24.02 -22.81 -3.20
C GLU A 29 24.14 -21.51 -2.38
N TYR A 30 22.99 -20.92 -2.02
CA TYR A 30 22.89 -19.79 -1.10
C TYR A 30 22.67 -20.32 0.32
N SER A 31 23.75 -20.42 1.11
CA SER A 31 23.70 -20.81 2.52
C SER A 31 23.90 -19.60 3.44
N GLY A 32 22.99 -19.42 4.40
CA GLY A 32 23.11 -18.41 5.45
C GLY A 32 24.31 -18.62 6.38
N LEU A 33 24.86 -17.50 6.83
CA LEU A 33 25.63 -17.24 8.06
C LEU A 33 26.37 -18.41 8.73
N ALA A 34 27.71 -18.42 8.59
CA ALA A 34 28.64 -19.00 9.57
C ALA A 34 30.00 -18.26 9.56
N ALA A 35 30.72 -18.38 10.68
CA ALA A 35 31.71 -17.47 11.23
C ALA A 35 33.15 -17.49 10.65
N ASN A 36 33.90 -16.44 11.02
CA ASN A 36 35.30 -16.08 10.75
C ASN A 36 36.35 -17.21 10.60
N GLY A 37 37.29 -17.00 9.68
CA GLY A 37 38.58 -17.72 9.62
C GLY A 37 39.55 -17.26 8.52
N GLN A 38 40.38 -16.25 8.83
CA GLN A 38 41.75 -15.94 8.35
C GLN A 38 42.09 -15.89 6.83
N GLY A 39 42.52 -14.70 6.41
CA GLY A 39 43.33 -14.44 5.21
C GLY A 39 43.52 -12.94 4.99
N ALA A 40 44.66 -12.37 5.43
CA ALA A 40 44.91 -10.93 5.42
C ALA A 40 45.03 -10.33 3.99
N PRO A 41 44.45 -9.15 3.71
CA PRO A 41 44.77 -8.35 2.53
C PRO A 41 45.95 -7.37 2.78
N PRO A 42 46.58 -6.84 1.72
CA PRO A 42 47.92 -6.24 1.75
C PRO A 42 47.98 -4.83 2.35
N SER A 43 49.20 -4.43 2.75
CA SER A 43 49.49 -3.16 3.43
C SER A 43 49.30 -1.94 2.51
N TYR A 44 48.58 -0.95 3.01
CA TYR A 44 48.63 0.41 2.49
C TYR A 44 49.29 1.33 3.51
N ASP A 45 50.37 1.97 3.07
CA ASP A 45 51.19 2.88 3.85
C ASP A 45 50.43 4.14 4.30
N HIS A 46 50.69 4.46 5.56
CA HIS A 46 50.57 5.73 6.28
C HIS A 46 49.99 6.95 5.54
N HIS A 47 48.76 7.33 5.89
CA HIS A 47 48.41 8.73 6.22
C HIS A 47 47.27 8.77 7.27
N ALA A 48 47.41 9.66 8.24
CA ALA A 48 46.70 9.68 9.53
C ALA A 48 45.17 9.79 9.43
N SER A 49 44.45 8.92 10.16
CA SER A 49 43.00 8.99 10.38
C SER A 49 42.64 9.92 11.55
N PRO A 50 41.60 10.77 11.45
CA PRO A 50 40.91 11.29 12.62
C PRO A 50 39.98 10.22 13.21
N ALA A 51 39.81 10.26 14.53
CA ALA A 51 39.18 9.22 15.37
C ALA A 51 37.80 8.75 14.91
N ASN A 52 37.59 7.42 14.96
CA ASN A 52 36.27 6.78 14.83
C ASN A 52 35.34 7.20 15.99
N PRO A 53 34.04 7.44 15.73
CA PRO A 53 33.05 7.59 16.80
C PRO A 53 32.79 6.23 17.50
N PRO A 54 32.42 6.21 18.79
CA PRO A 54 32.30 4.99 19.56
C PRO A 54 31.15 4.10 19.08
N SER A 55 31.45 2.81 18.94
CA SER A 55 30.48 1.72 18.75
C SER A 55 29.73 1.48 20.07
N TYR A 56 28.41 1.65 20.07
CA TYR A 56 27.54 1.26 21.19
C TYR A 56 26.88 -0.08 20.86
N ALA A 57 27.62 -1.16 21.03
CA ALA A 57 27.04 -2.49 21.14
C ALA A 57 26.52 -2.66 22.58
N ALA A 58 25.21 -2.80 22.74
CA ALA A 58 24.60 -3.09 24.03
C ALA A 58 24.91 -4.53 24.43
N THR A 59 25.61 -4.70 25.56
CA THR A 59 25.72 -5.98 26.27
C THR A 59 24.38 -6.34 26.89
N LYS A 60 23.81 -7.50 26.52
CA LYS A 60 22.62 -8.08 27.17
C LYS A 60 22.95 -8.42 28.64
N ASN A 61 22.45 -7.63 29.58
CA ASN A 61 22.42 -7.98 31.00
C ASN A 61 21.09 -8.66 31.33
N ALA A 62 21.11 -9.56 32.31
CA ALA A 62 20.00 -10.42 32.69
C ALA A 62 18.80 -9.63 33.28
N THR A 63 17.69 -9.68 32.56
CA THR A 63 16.27 -9.77 32.94
C THR A 63 15.89 -9.43 34.40
N GLY A 64 15.21 -8.30 34.60
CA GLY A 64 14.57 -7.94 35.87
C GLY A 64 14.41 -6.43 36.08
N GLU A 65 15.51 -5.71 36.28
CA GLU A 65 15.47 -4.26 36.57
C GLU A 65 15.33 -3.40 35.30
N PHE A 66 15.91 -3.84 34.18
CA PHE A 66 15.86 -3.12 32.91
C PHE A 66 14.43 -3.13 32.31
N ASP A 67 13.72 -4.26 32.44
CA ASP A 67 12.32 -4.39 32.03
C ASP A 67 11.41 -3.43 32.83
N ASN A 68 11.67 -3.24 34.13
CA ASN A 68 10.92 -2.30 34.96
C ASN A 68 11.19 -0.82 34.64
N GLU A 69 12.42 -0.45 34.24
CA GLU A 69 12.75 0.92 33.78
C GLU A 69 12.16 1.22 32.39
N LEU A 70 12.16 0.23 31.49
CA LEU A 70 11.47 0.29 30.20
C LEU A 70 9.96 0.45 30.40
N ASP A 71 9.37 -0.32 31.32
CA ASP A 71 7.95 -0.22 31.69
C ASP A 71 7.59 1.20 32.15
N ALA A 72 8.45 1.87 32.93
CA ALA A 72 8.24 3.25 33.36
C ALA A 72 8.41 4.26 32.22
N GLY A 73 9.39 4.07 31.33
CA GLY A 73 9.64 4.92 30.17
C GLY A 73 8.51 4.91 29.14
N PHE A 74 7.90 3.76 28.90
CA PHE A 74 6.80 3.62 27.93
C PHE A 74 5.41 3.91 28.49
N SER A 75 5.20 3.69 29.79
CA SER A 75 3.96 4.09 30.48
C SER A 75 3.81 5.61 30.61
N SER A 76 4.86 6.38 30.32
CA SER A 76 4.95 7.84 30.50
C SER A 76 5.01 8.65 29.20
N LEU A 77 4.82 8.02 28.02
CA LEU A 77 4.80 8.76 26.76
C LEU A 77 3.70 9.83 26.78
N THR A 78 4.09 11.07 26.57
CA THR A 78 3.17 12.21 26.53
C THR A 78 2.81 12.48 25.08
N ILE A 79 1.69 11.91 24.65
CA ILE A 79 1.20 12.06 23.27
C ILE A 79 0.09 13.11 23.27
N ALA A 80 0.30 14.21 22.55
CA ALA A 80 -0.72 15.21 22.34
C ALA A 80 -1.97 14.61 21.67
N GLN A 81 -3.16 15.09 22.08
CA GLN A 81 -4.41 14.67 21.44
C GLN A 81 -4.51 15.19 20.00
N ASP A 82 -4.00 16.39 19.76
CA ASP A 82 -3.94 16.99 18.43
C ASP A 82 -2.61 16.67 17.76
N ALA A 83 -2.64 16.42 16.45
CA ALA A 83 -1.44 16.15 15.68
C ALA A 83 -0.53 17.40 15.62
N PRO A 84 0.74 17.32 16.06
CA PRO A 84 1.66 18.44 15.98
C PRO A 84 2.00 18.77 14.52
N ALA A 85 2.48 20.00 14.27
CA ALA A 85 2.89 20.44 12.95
C ALA A 85 4.15 19.74 12.42
N PHE A 86 4.92 19.11 13.32
CA PHE A 86 6.11 18.33 13.04
C PHE A 86 6.17 17.19 14.05
N PRO A 87 6.62 15.97 13.68
CA PRO A 87 6.62 14.84 14.59
C PRO A 87 7.51 15.09 15.81
N GLU A 88 7.06 14.56 16.95
CA GLU A 88 7.76 14.63 18.23
C GLU A 88 8.42 13.29 18.58
N ALA A 89 9.36 13.31 19.54
CA ALA A 89 10.09 12.11 19.95
C ALA A 89 9.12 11.02 20.47
N ASP A 90 8.14 11.40 21.28
CA ASP A 90 7.16 10.48 21.88
C ASP A 90 6.28 9.83 20.80
N GLN A 91 5.96 10.55 19.72
CA GLN A 91 5.24 9.98 18.58
C GLN A 91 6.09 8.95 17.83
N CYS A 92 7.39 9.20 17.69
CA CYS A 92 8.29 8.22 17.06
C CYS A 92 8.43 6.96 17.93
N LEU A 93 8.49 7.11 19.27
CA LEU A 93 8.50 5.97 20.20
C LEU A 93 7.18 5.18 20.18
N ALA A 94 6.05 5.88 20.19
CA ALA A 94 4.72 5.25 20.06
C ALA A 94 4.58 4.51 18.72
N HIS A 95 5.17 5.07 17.66
CA HIS A 95 5.23 4.41 16.36
C HIS A 95 6.05 3.13 16.42
N LEU A 96 7.27 3.14 16.99
CA LEU A 96 8.06 1.91 17.18
C LEU A 96 7.29 0.84 17.96
N LYS A 97 6.53 1.23 18.99
CA LYS A 97 5.67 0.34 19.78
C LYS A 97 4.58 -0.33 18.92
N LEU A 98 3.95 0.44 18.03
CA LEU A 98 2.99 -0.08 17.05
C LEU A 98 3.65 -1.04 16.05
N LEU A 99 4.85 -0.70 15.54
CA LEU A 99 5.57 -1.57 14.60
C LEU A 99 5.94 -2.91 15.24
N SER A 100 6.37 -2.91 16.51
CA SER A 100 6.61 -4.16 17.26
C SER A 100 5.35 -5.02 17.39
N SER A 101 4.18 -4.39 17.55
CA SER A 101 2.90 -5.10 17.59
C SER A 101 2.57 -5.75 16.23
N PHE A 102 2.86 -5.05 15.11
CA PHE A 102 2.70 -5.62 13.77
C PHE A 102 3.67 -6.78 13.49
N HIS A 103 4.91 -6.68 13.96
CA HIS A 103 5.88 -7.77 13.86
C HIS A 103 5.40 -9.01 14.64
N ALA A 104 4.97 -8.82 15.89
CA ALA A 104 4.41 -9.91 16.70
C ALA A 104 3.18 -10.55 16.03
N LEU A 105 2.30 -9.76 15.41
CA LEU A 105 1.15 -10.27 14.67
C LEU A 105 1.57 -11.14 13.47
N LYS A 106 2.59 -10.72 12.71
CA LYS A 106 3.11 -11.48 11.57
C LYS A 106 3.68 -12.83 12.01
N GLU A 107 4.47 -12.84 13.08
CA GLU A 107 5.01 -14.08 13.65
C GLU A 107 3.88 -14.98 14.17
N ASP A 108 2.94 -14.45 14.95
CA ASP A 108 1.82 -15.24 15.48
C ASP A 108 1.00 -15.92 14.36
N VAL A 109 0.66 -15.17 13.30
CA VAL A 109 -0.05 -15.73 12.14
C VAL A 109 0.79 -16.76 11.39
N GLY A 110 2.08 -16.49 11.19
CA GLY A 110 2.97 -17.41 10.48
C GLY A 110 3.12 -18.74 11.20
N TYR A 111 3.36 -18.69 12.52
CA TYR A 111 3.67 -19.86 13.34
C TYR A 111 2.45 -20.61 13.88
N THR A 112 1.24 -20.05 13.78
CA THR A 112 0.04 -20.78 14.19
C THR A 112 -0.35 -21.82 13.14
N ASP A 113 -0.18 -23.09 13.50
CA ASP A 113 -0.49 -24.22 12.63
C ASP A 113 -1.99 -24.35 12.31
N GLY A 114 -2.30 -24.81 11.11
CA GLY A 114 -3.66 -25.14 10.67
C GLY A 114 -4.55 -23.95 10.26
N ILE A 115 -4.14 -22.70 10.52
CA ILE A 115 -4.92 -21.53 10.09
C ILE A 115 -5.11 -21.58 8.57
N PHE A 116 -6.34 -21.32 8.13
CA PHE A 116 -6.78 -21.37 6.73
C PHE A 116 -6.65 -22.75 6.06
N GLY A 117 -6.54 -23.84 6.83
CA GLY A 117 -6.36 -25.20 6.31
C GLY A 117 -4.93 -25.51 5.83
N LEU A 118 -3.99 -24.62 6.15
CA LEU A 118 -2.57 -24.79 5.87
C LEU A 118 -1.92 -25.41 7.10
N TYR A 119 -1.54 -26.69 7.01
CA TYR A 119 -0.98 -27.48 8.12
C TYR A 119 0.49 -27.79 7.87
N ASP A 120 1.35 -27.54 8.86
CA ASP A 120 2.80 -27.77 8.82
C ASP A 120 3.12 -29.24 8.51
N ALA A 121 2.27 -30.17 8.95
CA ALA A 121 2.40 -31.60 8.66
C ALA A 121 2.44 -31.92 7.14
N LYS A 122 1.90 -31.05 6.29
CA LYS A 122 1.96 -31.22 4.82
C LYS A 122 3.35 -30.94 4.25
N CYS A 123 4.21 -30.23 4.97
CA CYS A 123 5.59 -29.98 4.57
C CYS A 123 6.51 -31.18 4.80
N GLU A 124 6.08 -32.20 5.57
CA GLU A 124 6.87 -33.41 5.84
C GLU A 124 7.17 -34.22 4.58
N ILE A 125 6.29 -34.15 3.57
CA ILE A 125 6.47 -34.86 2.30
C ILE A 125 7.24 -34.05 1.24
N ALA A 126 7.64 -32.82 1.57
CA ALA A 126 8.37 -31.96 0.66
C ALA A 126 9.86 -32.34 0.59
N THR A 127 10.50 -32.07 -0.53
CA THR A 127 11.94 -32.33 -0.73
C THR A 127 12.82 -31.53 0.23
N ASN A 128 12.45 -30.28 0.50
CA ASN A 128 13.05 -29.42 1.50
C ASN A 128 11.99 -28.94 2.50
N ARG A 129 11.98 -29.57 3.68
CA ARG A 129 11.01 -29.31 4.75
C ARG A 129 11.08 -27.88 5.26
N ASP A 130 12.27 -27.38 5.59
CA ASP A 130 12.45 -26.05 6.19
C ASP A 130 12.04 -24.94 5.21
N ALA A 131 12.43 -25.06 3.94
CA ALA A 131 12.01 -24.13 2.90
C ALA A 131 10.48 -24.16 2.67
N SER A 132 9.86 -25.34 2.75
CA SER A 132 8.41 -25.49 2.58
C SER A 132 7.65 -24.93 3.78
N LEU A 133 8.16 -25.12 5.00
CA LEU A 133 7.62 -24.50 6.20
C LEU A 133 7.68 -22.97 6.10
N ALA A 134 8.82 -22.39 5.71
CA ALA A 134 8.95 -20.95 5.50
C ALA A 134 7.91 -20.42 4.50
N LYS A 135 7.77 -21.06 3.33
CA LYS A 135 6.75 -20.73 2.33
C LYS A 135 5.32 -20.87 2.86
N MET A 136 5.06 -21.83 3.75
CA MET A 136 3.74 -22.02 4.35
C MET A 136 3.39 -20.86 5.29
N ARG A 137 4.35 -20.41 6.08
CA ARG A 137 4.19 -19.22 6.96
C ARG A 137 3.93 -17.97 6.13
N GLU A 138 4.72 -17.76 5.07
CA GLU A 138 4.51 -16.66 4.12
C GLU A 138 3.13 -16.74 3.47
N LYS A 139 2.67 -17.94 3.12
CA LYS A 139 1.34 -18.15 2.55
C LYS A 139 0.21 -17.82 3.53
N ARG A 140 0.32 -18.26 4.79
CA ARG A 140 -0.63 -17.87 5.87
C ARG A 140 -0.69 -16.36 6.01
N TRP A 141 0.47 -15.70 6.06
CA TRP A 141 0.58 -14.25 6.17
C TRP A 141 -0.04 -13.52 4.97
N ALA A 142 0.22 -13.97 3.74
CA ALA A 142 -0.37 -13.38 2.54
C ALA A 142 -1.91 -13.48 2.52
N LEU A 143 -2.47 -14.63 2.95
CA LEU A 143 -3.92 -14.80 3.07
C LEU A 143 -4.50 -13.91 4.17
N TYR A 144 -3.82 -13.81 5.31
CA TYR A 144 -4.22 -12.95 6.42
C TYR A 144 -4.29 -11.48 6.00
N ILE A 145 -3.27 -10.98 5.28
CA ILE A 145 -3.25 -9.63 4.73
C ILE A 145 -4.38 -9.40 3.71
N ALA A 146 -4.60 -10.35 2.79
CA ALA A 146 -5.67 -10.22 1.80
C ALA A 146 -7.06 -10.09 2.46
N ARG A 147 -7.29 -10.85 3.53
CA ARG A 147 -8.49 -10.74 4.38
C ARG A 147 -8.53 -9.40 5.13
N ALA A 148 -7.41 -8.97 5.72
CA ALA A 148 -7.33 -7.70 6.45
C ALA A 148 -7.65 -6.49 5.55
N ALA A 149 -7.21 -6.51 4.29
CA ALA A 149 -7.50 -5.47 3.32
C ALA A 149 -9.01 -5.38 2.99
N GLU A 150 -9.71 -6.51 2.89
CA GLU A 150 -11.17 -6.54 2.75
C GLU A 150 -11.87 -6.01 4.01
N ARG A 151 -11.44 -6.47 5.20
CA ARG A 151 -11.97 -6.00 6.48
C ARG A 151 -11.82 -4.48 6.62
N PHE A 152 -10.68 -3.92 6.21
CA PHE A 152 -10.46 -2.48 6.16
C PHE A 152 -11.38 -1.77 5.16
N GLN A 153 -11.60 -2.35 3.97
CA GLN A 153 -12.54 -1.78 2.99
C GLN A 153 -13.96 -1.67 3.55
N ASP A 154 -14.43 -2.72 4.21
CA ASP A 154 -15.76 -2.76 4.78
C ASP A 154 -15.88 -1.85 6.01
N TRP A 155 -14.84 -1.77 6.85
CA TRP A 155 -14.76 -0.80 7.94
C TRP A 155 -14.76 0.65 7.42
N TRP A 156 -14.04 0.95 6.34
CA TRP A 156 -14.04 2.25 5.70
C TRP A 156 -15.44 2.66 5.24
N LEU A 157 -16.13 1.79 4.51
CA LEU A 157 -17.44 2.08 3.94
C LEU A 157 -18.58 2.09 4.97
N LYS A 158 -18.58 1.14 5.91
CA LYS A 158 -19.71 0.92 6.83
C LYS A 158 -19.54 1.61 8.18
N VAL A 159 -18.31 1.98 8.54
CA VAL A 159 -18.02 2.65 9.82
C VAL A 159 -17.50 4.07 9.56
N LEU A 160 -16.34 4.23 8.94
CA LEU A 160 -15.71 5.55 8.78
C LEU A 160 -16.57 6.55 8.01
N CYS A 161 -17.16 6.14 6.88
CA CYS A 161 -18.07 6.99 6.11
C CYS A 161 -19.35 7.40 6.88
N TYR A 162 -19.73 6.68 7.93
CA TYR A 162 -20.88 7.02 8.77
C TYR A 162 -20.50 7.83 10.02
N MET A 163 -19.20 7.96 10.32
CA MET A 163 -18.73 8.73 11.48
C MET A 163 -18.74 10.24 11.23
N GLU A 164 -18.70 10.68 9.98
CA GLU A 164 -18.76 12.09 9.58
C GLU A 164 -19.78 12.26 8.43
N PRO A 165 -20.28 13.49 8.15
CA PRO A 165 -21.24 13.72 7.06
C PRO A 165 -20.57 13.61 5.69
N SER A 166 -20.12 12.40 5.36
CA SER A 166 -19.33 12.11 4.18
C SER A 166 -20.18 12.10 2.92
N SER A 167 -19.64 12.63 1.83
CA SER A 167 -20.27 12.64 0.52
C SER A 167 -19.24 12.36 -0.56
N ARG A 168 -19.62 11.54 -1.55
CA ARG A 168 -18.74 11.22 -2.68
C ARG A 168 -18.47 12.49 -3.50
N LEU A 169 -17.21 12.76 -3.81
CA LEU A 169 -16.83 13.83 -4.73
C LEU A 169 -17.47 13.60 -6.11
N GLU A 170 -18.01 14.67 -6.69
CA GLU A 170 -18.51 14.67 -8.05
C GLU A 170 -17.61 15.46 -9.03
N GLY A 171 -17.56 15.02 -10.28
CA GLY A 171 -16.75 15.62 -11.33
C GLY A 171 -17.12 17.08 -11.62
N ARG A 172 -18.40 17.44 -11.48
CA ARG A 172 -18.87 18.83 -11.58
C ARG A 172 -18.24 19.72 -10.52
N GLU A 173 -18.00 19.21 -9.31
CA GLU A 173 -17.43 19.97 -8.20
C GLU A 173 -15.94 20.25 -8.44
N MET A 174 -15.24 19.30 -9.08
CA MET A 174 -13.88 19.50 -9.58
C MET A 174 -13.84 20.52 -10.73
N ALA A 175 -14.87 20.56 -11.58
CA ALA A 175 -14.93 21.46 -12.72
C ALA A 175 -15.27 22.89 -12.31
N THR A 176 -16.13 23.08 -11.31
CA THR A 176 -16.53 24.41 -10.80
C THR A 176 -15.56 24.96 -9.75
N GLY A 177 -14.58 24.18 -9.28
CA GLY A 177 -13.69 24.58 -8.20
C GLY A 177 -14.44 24.73 -6.87
N ALA A 178 -15.32 23.79 -6.55
CA ALA A 178 -16.11 23.85 -5.32
C ALA A 178 -15.20 23.85 -4.07
N ALA A 179 -15.52 24.69 -3.10
CA ALA A 179 -14.69 24.91 -1.91
C ALA A 179 -14.43 23.62 -1.11
N HIS A 180 -15.41 22.71 -1.01
CA HIS A 180 -15.22 21.43 -0.30
C HIS A 180 -14.24 20.48 -1.00
N TYR A 181 -13.90 20.73 -2.27
CA TYR A 181 -12.85 20.03 -3.01
C TYR A 181 -11.51 20.78 -2.96
N THR A 182 -11.50 22.07 -3.30
CA THR A 182 -10.27 22.87 -3.38
C THR A 182 -9.66 23.15 -2.00
N GLU A 183 -10.49 23.29 -0.97
CA GLU A 183 -10.09 23.55 0.42
C GLU A 183 -10.19 22.29 1.30
N PHE A 184 -10.37 21.09 0.71
CA PHE A 184 -10.56 19.84 1.45
C PHE A 184 -9.49 19.62 2.53
N THR A 185 -8.22 19.86 2.20
CA THR A 185 -7.08 19.64 3.11
C THR A 185 -7.07 20.57 4.33
N ASN A 186 -7.86 21.64 4.32
CA ASN A 186 -7.87 22.67 5.34
C ASN A 186 -9.15 22.70 6.18
N THR A 187 -10.22 22.04 5.71
CA THR A 187 -11.58 22.18 6.29
C THR A 187 -12.00 21.03 7.20
N GLY A 188 -11.18 19.98 7.31
CA GLY A 188 -11.39 18.86 8.22
C GLY A 188 -11.12 19.25 9.68
N ARG A 189 -11.89 18.68 10.59
CA ARG A 189 -11.70 18.82 12.04
C ARG A 189 -11.24 17.48 12.61
N ALA A 190 -10.09 17.46 13.27
CA ALA A 190 -9.59 16.27 13.91
C ALA A 190 -10.60 15.76 14.95
N ARG A 191 -10.91 14.47 14.87
CA ARG A 191 -11.76 13.79 15.84
C ARG A 191 -10.89 13.31 16.99
N GLN A 192 -11.38 13.46 18.21
CA GLN A 192 -10.77 12.78 19.36
C GLN A 192 -11.20 11.31 19.34
N TRP A 193 -10.22 10.42 19.18
CA TRP A 193 -10.44 8.97 19.21
C TRP A 193 -10.17 8.44 20.61
N THR A 194 -10.99 7.49 21.03
CA THR A 194 -10.79 6.71 22.24
C THR A 194 -10.45 5.26 21.88
N PRO A 195 -9.89 4.45 22.80
CA PRO A 195 -9.57 3.05 22.53
C PRO A 195 -10.78 2.21 22.07
N GLU A 196 -12.00 2.55 22.50
CA GLU A 196 -13.25 1.88 22.10
C GLU A 196 -13.60 2.09 20.62
N MET A 197 -12.98 3.07 19.95
CA MET A 197 -13.23 3.36 18.54
C MET A 197 -12.25 2.63 17.62
N LEU A 198 -11.17 2.07 18.16
CA LEU A 198 -10.11 1.48 17.36
C LEU A 198 -10.56 0.16 16.70
N PRO A 199 -10.09 -0.10 15.47
CA PRO A 199 -10.35 -1.37 14.82
C PRO A 199 -9.39 -2.48 15.36
N PRO A 200 -9.59 -3.75 14.95
CA PRO A 200 -8.61 -4.82 15.16
C PRO A 200 -7.22 -4.47 14.62
N LEU A 201 -6.18 -5.11 15.17
CA LEU A 201 -4.78 -4.79 14.86
C LEU A 201 -4.44 -4.95 13.37
N ASP A 202 -5.03 -5.91 12.67
CA ASP A 202 -4.78 -6.12 11.25
C ASP A 202 -5.42 -5.04 10.36
N VAL A 203 -6.60 -4.56 10.74
CA VAL A 203 -7.25 -3.41 10.08
C VAL A 203 -6.47 -2.12 10.38
N LEU A 204 -5.97 -1.95 11.61
CA LEU A 204 -5.08 -0.85 11.98
C LEU A 204 -3.76 -0.87 11.18
N MET A 205 -3.20 -2.06 10.93
CA MET A 205 -2.00 -2.25 10.09
C MET A 205 -2.23 -1.84 8.63
N VAL A 206 -3.39 -2.21 8.07
CA VAL A 206 -3.78 -1.78 6.72
C VAL A 206 -3.95 -0.26 6.68
N TRP A 207 -4.62 0.34 7.68
CA TRP A 207 -4.80 1.78 7.76
C TRP A 207 -3.46 2.53 7.85
N HIS A 208 -2.57 2.08 8.73
CA HIS A 208 -1.20 2.59 8.85
C HIS A 208 -0.48 2.57 7.50
N SER A 209 -0.43 1.41 6.84
CA SER A 209 0.25 1.26 5.55
C SER A 209 -0.35 2.14 4.45
N PHE A 210 -1.67 2.38 4.50
CA PHE A 210 -2.34 3.25 3.56
C PHE A 210 -1.94 4.72 3.74
N MET A 211 -1.84 5.20 4.97
CA MET A 211 -1.43 6.57 5.29
C MET A 211 0.01 6.88 4.88
N LEU A 212 0.90 5.86 4.88
CA LEU A 212 2.27 5.98 4.38
C LEU A 212 2.35 6.15 2.85
N ASN A 213 1.22 6.08 2.15
CA ASN A 213 1.06 6.40 0.73
C ASN A 213 0.26 7.71 0.59
N PRO A 214 0.84 8.86 0.97
CA PRO A 214 0.12 10.07 1.35
C PRO A 214 -0.78 10.62 0.24
N ARG A 215 -0.36 10.55 -1.03
CA ARG A 215 -1.19 11.02 -2.15
C ARG A 215 -2.36 10.10 -2.44
N SER A 216 -2.17 8.78 -2.34
CA SER A 216 -3.24 7.81 -2.55
C SER A 216 -4.27 7.91 -1.42
N TYR A 217 -3.80 8.06 -0.18
CA TYR A 217 -4.65 8.29 0.99
C TYR A 217 -5.47 9.58 0.87
N LEU A 218 -4.84 10.71 0.53
CA LEU A 218 -5.54 11.98 0.32
C LEU A 218 -6.60 11.87 -0.78
N GLU A 219 -6.25 11.24 -1.90
CA GLU A 219 -7.16 11.08 -3.03
C GLU A 219 -8.43 10.34 -2.62
N ASP A 220 -8.32 9.25 -1.86
CA ASP A 220 -9.49 8.51 -1.39
C ASP A 220 -10.24 9.25 -0.28
N CYS A 221 -9.57 9.92 0.65
CA CYS A 221 -10.26 10.79 1.61
C CYS A 221 -11.12 11.84 0.88
N ILE A 222 -10.61 12.46 -0.19
CA ILE A 222 -11.38 13.38 -1.02
C ILE A 222 -12.53 12.66 -1.73
N ARG A 223 -12.27 11.53 -2.41
CA ARG A 223 -13.28 10.78 -3.18
C ARG A 223 -14.45 10.35 -2.31
N PHE A 224 -14.20 10.04 -1.04
CA PHE A 224 -15.20 9.59 -0.07
C PHE A 224 -15.70 10.69 0.88
N GLY A 225 -15.16 11.91 0.82
CA GLY A 225 -15.61 13.02 1.65
C GLY A 225 -15.22 12.89 3.13
N LEU A 226 -14.07 12.26 3.42
CA LEU A 226 -13.58 11.96 4.77
C LEU A 226 -12.55 12.99 5.26
N LYS A 227 -12.98 14.25 5.37
CA LYS A 227 -12.10 15.37 5.72
C LYS A 227 -11.70 15.33 7.20
N ASP A 228 -12.59 14.89 8.08
CA ASP A 228 -12.31 14.81 9.51
C ASP A 228 -11.36 13.64 9.78
N LEU A 229 -11.51 12.50 9.09
CA LEU A 229 -10.53 11.41 9.10
C LEU A 229 -9.15 11.86 8.60
N TRP A 230 -9.12 12.62 7.49
CA TRP A 230 -7.88 13.23 6.99
C TRP A 230 -7.24 14.18 8.00
N ALA A 231 -8.02 14.99 8.70
CA ALA A 231 -7.48 15.90 9.73
C ALA A 231 -7.00 15.16 10.98
N THR A 232 -7.66 14.04 11.33
CA THR A 232 -7.34 13.24 12.52
C THR A 232 -5.96 12.57 12.39
N GLY A 233 -5.70 11.92 11.27
CA GLY A 233 -4.53 11.06 11.14
C GLY A 233 -4.58 9.80 12.02
N MET A 234 -3.41 9.25 12.33
CA MET A 234 -3.27 8.10 13.22
C MET A 234 -3.58 8.56 14.66
N PRO A 235 -4.58 7.99 15.33
CA PRO A 235 -4.98 8.41 16.68
C PRO A 235 -4.00 7.90 17.74
N TRP A 236 -2.80 8.48 17.77
CA TRP A 236 -1.66 8.00 18.58
C TRP A 236 -1.98 7.86 20.07
N SER A 237 -2.77 8.77 20.64
CA SER A 237 -3.16 8.70 22.05
C SER A 237 -3.96 7.40 22.34
N ALA A 238 -4.98 7.10 21.53
CA ALA A 238 -5.76 5.87 21.67
C ALA A 238 -4.94 4.62 21.33
N VAL A 239 -4.16 4.65 20.25
CA VAL A 239 -3.33 3.52 19.81
C VAL A 239 -2.28 3.17 20.87
N ASN A 240 -1.57 4.16 21.42
CA ASN A 240 -0.57 3.91 22.45
C ASN A 240 -1.19 3.38 23.75
N ALA A 241 -2.38 3.86 24.12
CA ALA A 241 -3.12 3.38 25.28
C ALA A 241 -3.63 1.94 25.11
N ALA A 242 -3.91 1.51 23.87
CA ALA A 242 -4.39 0.17 23.56
C ALA A 242 -3.28 -0.89 23.42
N ILE A 243 -2.00 -0.48 23.43
CA ILE A 243 -0.86 -1.40 23.33
C ILE A 243 -0.15 -1.42 24.69
N ASP A 244 0.07 -2.61 25.26
CA ASP A 244 0.80 -2.73 26.52
C ASP A 244 2.34 -2.66 26.33
N VAL A 245 3.09 -2.78 27.42
CA VAL A 245 4.57 -2.77 27.41
C VAL A 245 5.18 -3.98 26.70
N ARG A 246 4.41 -5.07 26.53
CA ARG A 246 4.80 -6.28 25.79
C ARG A 246 4.35 -6.21 24.33
N PHE A 247 3.96 -5.03 23.84
CA PHE A 247 3.46 -4.81 22.49
C PHE A 247 2.19 -5.61 22.17
N SER A 248 1.44 -6.02 23.19
CA SER A 248 0.16 -6.70 23.03
C SER A 248 -0.95 -5.67 22.85
N TYR A 249 -1.68 -5.80 21.74
CA TYR A 249 -2.82 -4.94 21.42
C TYR A 249 -4.08 -5.44 22.12
N ALA A 250 -4.59 -4.67 23.07
CA ALA A 250 -5.73 -5.01 23.91
C ALA A 250 -6.67 -3.81 24.13
N PRO A 251 -7.37 -3.32 23.08
CA PRO A 251 -8.43 -2.33 23.26
C PRO A 251 -9.60 -2.94 24.05
N PRO A 252 -10.46 -2.11 24.65
CA PRO A 252 -11.60 -2.57 25.45
C PRO A 252 -12.67 -3.30 24.59
N GLU A 253 -13.52 -4.11 25.22
CA GLU A 253 -14.56 -4.93 24.53
C GLU A 253 -15.55 -4.09 23.71
N GLU A 254 -15.74 -2.82 24.04
CA GLU A 254 -16.50 -1.87 23.23
C GLU A 254 -15.93 -1.73 21.81
N ALA A 255 -14.61 -1.77 21.64
CA ALA A 255 -13.96 -1.76 20.32
C ALA A 255 -14.41 -2.95 19.47
N ARG A 256 -14.48 -4.13 20.09
CA ARG A 256 -14.99 -5.35 19.46
C ARG A 256 -16.45 -5.21 19.04
N ARG A 257 -17.29 -4.64 19.89
CA ARG A 257 -18.71 -4.39 19.58
C ARG A 257 -18.89 -3.36 18.47
N ASN A 258 -18.10 -2.29 18.46
CA ASN A 258 -18.18 -1.25 17.45
C ASN A 258 -17.68 -1.74 16.09
N PHE A 259 -16.59 -2.52 16.06
CA PHE A 259 -16.06 -3.08 14.83
C PHE A 259 -17.03 -4.05 14.14
N ALA A 260 -17.88 -4.75 14.89
CA ALA A 260 -18.89 -5.66 14.34
C ALA A 260 -19.82 -4.98 13.31
N ALA A 261 -19.98 -3.65 13.34
CA ALA A 261 -20.70 -2.88 12.32
C ALA A 261 -20.06 -2.97 10.91
N ALA A 262 -18.78 -3.32 10.81
CA ALA A 262 -18.13 -3.63 9.53
C ALA A 262 -18.64 -4.96 8.93
N GLY A 263 -19.30 -5.82 9.72
CA GLY A 263 -19.79 -7.12 9.29
C GLY A 263 -18.74 -8.24 9.33
N HIS A 264 -17.73 -8.07 10.19
CA HIS A 264 -16.62 -9.01 10.36
C HIS A 264 -16.46 -9.38 11.84
N GLU A 265 -15.92 -10.57 12.09
CA GLU A 265 -15.45 -10.96 13.41
C GLU A 265 -14.28 -10.09 13.85
N TRP A 266 -13.99 -10.02 15.16
CA TRP A 266 -12.85 -9.25 15.66
C TRP A 266 -11.51 -9.88 15.28
N ASP A 267 -11.40 -11.21 15.36
CA ASP A 267 -10.24 -11.95 14.89
C ASP A 267 -10.44 -12.32 13.41
N ASN A 268 -9.52 -11.89 12.57
CA ASN A 268 -9.47 -12.21 11.14
C ASN A 268 -9.63 -13.71 10.88
N ARG A 269 -9.08 -14.56 11.76
CA ARG A 269 -9.11 -16.03 11.62
C ARG A 269 -10.51 -16.62 11.69
N MET A 270 -11.43 -15.91 12.36
CA MET A 270 -12.79 -16.36 12.61
C MET A 270 -13.77 -15.94 11.51
N ASP A 271 -13.38 -15.03 10.61
CA ASP A 271 -14.16 -14.71 9.41
C ASP A 271 -14.32 -15.94 8.49
N SER A 272 -15.32 -15.88 7.60
CA SER A 272 -15.60 -16.96 6.65
C SER A 272 -14.36 -17.42 5.86
N MET A 273 -14.27 -18.73 5.61
CA MET A 273 -13.27 -19.33 4.72
C MET A 273 -13.61 -19.14 3.23
N THR A 274 -14.77 -18.56 2.94
CA THR A 274 -15.21 -18.15 1.60
C THR A 274 -15.44 -16.65 1.54
N LYS A 275 -15.30 -16.08 0.35
CA LYS A 275 -15.60 -14.70 0.00
C LYS A 275 -16.70 -14.68 -1.06
N ILE A 276 -17.60 -13.71 -0.99
CA ILE A 276 -18.56 -13.46 -2.06
C ILE A 276 -17.95 -12.50 -3.09
N VAL A 277 -17.87 -12.94 -4.34
CA VAL A 277 -17.39 -12.15 -5.48
C VAL A 277 -18.51 -12.07 -6.52
N SER A 278 -18.82 -10.88 -7.01
CA SER A 278 -19.77 -10.72 -8.11
C SER A 278 -19.12 -11.14 -9.43
N CYS A 279 -19.74 -12.06 -10.17
CA CYS A 279 -19.26 -12.46 -11.48
C CYS A 279 -19.11 -11.24 -12.42
N PRO A 280 -17.92 -10.97 -12.96
CA PRO A 280 -17.67 -9.82 -13.85
C PRO A 280 -18.59 -9.69 -15.07
N ARG A 281 -19.14 -10.81 -15.54
CA ARG A 281 -19.96 -10.88 -16.76
C ARG A 281 -21.46 -10.78 -16.49
N CYS A 282 -21.97 -11.55 -15.53
CA CYS A 282 -23.42 -11.68 -15.28
C CYS A 282 -23.87 -11.16 -13.91
N SER A 283 -22.94 -10.66 -13.09
CA SER A 283 -23.19 -10.16 -11.73
C SER A 283 -23.72 -11.20 -10.73
N GLN A 284 -23.79 -12.49 -11.10
CA GLN A 284 -24.12 -13.57 -10.17
C GLN A 284 -23.14 -13.58 -8.99
N ALA A 285 -23.66 -13.70 -7.77
CA ALA A 285 -22.83 -13.88 -6.58
C ALA A 285 -22.13 -15.24 -6.62
N LEU A 286 -20.80 -15.23 -6.51
CA LEU A 286 -19.93 -16.40 -6.50
C LEU A 286 -19.35 -16.56 -5.10
N GLU A 287 -19.58 -17.71 -4.48
CA GLU A 287 -18.92 -18.06 -3.23
C GLU A 287 -17.60 -18.77 -3.55
N VAL A 288 -16.50 -18.04 -3.34
CA VAL A 288 -15.14 -18.49 -3.68
C VAL A 288 -14.33 -18.75 -2.42
N PRO A 289 -13.58 -19.85 -2.30
CA PRO A 289 -12.71 -20.07 -1.16
C PRO A 289 -11.55 -19.07 -1.15
N TRP A 290 -11.06 -18.69 0.04
CA TRP A 290 -9.86 -17.84 0.15
C TRP A 290 -8.60 -18.51 -0.40
N THR A 291 -8.48 -19.82 -0.21
CA THR A 291 -7.37 -20.62 -0.71
C THR A 291 -7.87 -22.01 -1.06
N THR A 292 -7.33 -22.59 -2.13
CA THR A 292 -7.40 -24.04 -2.36
C THR A 292 -6.03 -24.71 -2.24
N CYS A 293 -5.00 -23.92 -1.92
CA CYS A 293 -3.66 -24.44 -1.65
C CYS A 293 -3.73 -25.49 -0.54
N CYS A 294 -3.05 -26.61 -0.76
CA CYS A 294 -3.02 -27.75 0.14
C CYS A 294 -4.39 -28.38 0.46
N SER A 295 -5.49 -28.04 -0.23
CA SER A 295 -6.83 -28.54 0.14
C SER A 295 -7.04 -30.03 -0.15
N HIS A 296 -6.26 -30.61 -1.06
CA HIS A 296 -6.33 -32.03 -1.40
C HIS A 296 -5.49 -32.90 -0.45
N GLU A 297 -6.05 -34.04 -0.02
CA GLU A 297 -5.35 -35.03 0.82
C GLU A 297 -4.08 -35.60 0.17
N LYS A 298 -4.00 -35.58 -1.16
CA LYS A 298 -2.85 -36.02 -1.96
C LYS A 298 -2.28 -34.88 -2.80
N ALA A 299 -1.98 -33.75 -2.18
CA ALA A 299 -1.25 -32.68 -2.85
C ALA A 299 0.08 -33.22 -3.40
N SER A 300 0.38 -32.91 -4.65
CA SER A 300 1.67 -33.29 -5.24
C SER A 300 2.82 -32.54 -4.54
N PRO A 301 4.05 -33.09 -4.49
CA PRO A 301 5.21 -32.38 -3.95
C PRO A 301 5.41 -31.00 -4.60
N ARG A 302 5.09 -30.88 -5.89
CA ARG A 302 5.18 -29.62 -6.65
C ARG A 302 4.16 -28.58 -6.19
N GLU A 303 2.91 -28.96 -5.93
CA GLU A 303 1.89 -28.03 -5.41
C GLU A 303 2.26 -27.49 -4.03
N LEU A 304 2.91 -28.30 -3.21
CA LEU A 304 3.43 -27.92 -1.90
C LEU A 304 4.64 -26.99 -2.02
N GLU A 305 5.58 -27.30 -2.90
CA GLU A 305 6.77 -26.46 -3.14
C GLU A 305 6.41 -25.10 -3.74
N GLU A 306 5.39 -25.03 -4.60
CA GLU A 306 4.92 -23.79 -5.23
C GLU A 306 3.87 -23.05 -4.38
N MET A 307 3.34 -23.67 -3.32
CA MET A 307 2.18 -23.20 -2.54
C MET A 307 1.01 -22.75 -3.44
N SER A 308 0.76 -23.53 -4.51
CA SER A 308 -0.19 -23.17 -5.56
C SER A 308 -1.64 -23.42 -5.15
N GLY A 309 -2.55 -22.55 -5.60
CA GLY A 309 -3.99 -22.73 -5.44
C GLY A 309 -4.77 -21.82 -6.40
N TYR A 310 -6.10 -21.93 -6.34
CA TYR A 310 -7.06 -21.26 -7.23
C TYR A 310 -8.11 -20.45 -6.46
N GLY A 311 -8.02 -20.37 -5.13
CA GLY A 311 -8.84 -19.50 -4.30
C GLY A 311 -8.53 -18.02 -4.51
N TYR A 312 -9.36 -17.15 -3.94
CA TYR A 312 -9.26 -15.70 -4.14
C TYR A 312 -7.91 -15.11 -3.71
N GLY A 313 -7.37 -15.56 -2.57
CA GLY A 313 -6.06 -15.18 -2.06
C GLY A 313 -4.89 -15.99 -2.64
N ASP A 314 -5.15 -16.82 -3.67
CA ASP A 314 -4.11 -17.53 -4.40
C ASP A 314 -3.65 -16.77 -5.64
N ARG A 315 -2.38 -16.99 -6.02
CA ARG A 315 -1.76 -16.35 -7.18
C ARG A 315 -2.49 -16.68 -8.48
N ASN A 316 -2.99 -17.92 -8.61
CA ASN A 316 -3.64 -18.41 -9.81
C ASN A 316 -5.18 -18.43 -9.64
N PHE A 317 -5.74 -17.48 -8.89
CA PHE A 317 -7.20 -17.39 -8.67
C PHE A 317 -7.98 -17.62 -9.97
N ALA A 318 -8.83 -18.64 -9.96
CA ALA A 318 -9.69 -18.99 -11.07
C ALA A 318 -10.95 -19.66 -10.54
N TYR A 319 -12.11 -19.13 -10.92
CA TYR A 319 -13.40 -19.69 -10.49
C TYR A 319 -14.42 -19.62 -11.62
N VAL A 320 -15.02 -20.76 -11.97
CA VAL A 320 -15.99 -20.84 -13.07
C VAL A 320 -17.39 -20.44 -12.59
N CYS A 321 -17.96 -19.41 -13.20
CA CYS A 321 -19.34 -19.01 -12.94
C CYS A 321 -20.32 -20.04 -13.51
N LYS A 322 -21.11 -20.67 -12.64
CA LYS A 322 -22.10 -21.68 -13.05
C LYS A 322 -23.26 -21.10 -13.88
N ALA A 323 -23.53 -19.80 -13.79
CA ALA A 323 -24.64 -19.15 -14.48
C ALA A 323 -24.31 -18.78 -15.94
N CYS A 324 -23.09 -18.30 -16.22
CA CYS A 324 -22.71 -17.83 -17.55
C CYS A 324 -21.45 -18.50 -18.14
N GLY A 325 -20.81 -19.41 -17.42
CA GLY A 325 -19.60 -20.12 -17.86
C GLY A 325 -18.30 -19.31 -17.81
N ALA A 326 -18.36 -18.01 -17.50
CA ALA A 326 -17.17 -17.16 -17.44
C ALA A 326 -16.23 -17.57 -16.30
N VAL A 327 -14.92 -17.54 -16.54
CA VAL A 327 -13.90 -17.77 -15.51
C VAL A 327 -13.56 -16.44 -14.84
N ALA A 328 -13.95 -16.27 -13.58
CA ALA A 328 -13.49 -15.16 -12.77
C ALA A 328 -12.03 -15.40 -12.35
N ASN A 329 -11.17 -14.44 -12.62
CA ASN A 329 -9.77 -14.40 -12.20
C ASN A 329 -9.39 -12.95 -11.83
N HIS A 330 -8.19 -12.74 -11.31
CA HIS A 330 -7.75 -11.41 -10.87
C HIS A 330 -7.81 -10.35 -11.99
N GLU A 331 -7.32 -10.68 -13.19
CA GLU A 331 -7.33 -9.76 -14.35
C GLU A 331 -8.75 -9.32 -14.71
N PHE A 332 -9.70 -10.27 -14.75
CA PHE A 332 -11.08 -9.96 -15.08
C PHE A 332 -11.76 -9.14 -13.96
N LEU A 333 -11.39 -9.35 -12.70
CA LEU A 333 -11.87 -8.51 -11.59
C LEU A 333 -11.38 -7.06 -11.71
N TYR A 334 -10.15 -6.83 -12.19
CA TYR A 334 -9.63 -5.48 -12.43
C TYR A 334 -10.45 -4.76 -13.52
N VAL A 335 -10.75 -5.47 -14.61
CA VAL A 335 -11.63 -4.94 -15.68
C VAL A 335 -13.04 -4.69 -15.16
N ALA A 336 -13.59 -5.58 -14.34
CA ALA A 336 -14.92 -5.41 -13.74
C ALA A 336 -14.99 -4.17 -12.84
N LYS A 337 -13.97 -3.96 -11.99
CA LYS A 337 -13.83 -2.74 -11.19
C LYS A 337 -13.79 -1.51 -12.09
N PHE A 338 -12.93 -1.52 -13.10
CA PHE A 338 -12.79 -0.40 -14.04
C PHE A 338 -14.11 -0.07 -14.75
N LYS A 339 -14.81 -1.10 -15.24
CA LYS A 339 -16.14 -0.99 -15.84
C LYS A 339 -17.14 -0.35 -14.88
N GLY A 340 -17.19 -0.80 -13.62
CA GLY A 340 -18.05 -0.21 -12.60
C GLY A 340 -17.74 1.27 -12.30
N ASP A 341 -16.46 1.63 -12.26
CA ASP A 341 -16.05 3.03 -12.07
C ASP A 341 -16.41 3.90 -13.29
N VAL A 342 -16.26 3.40 -14.52
CA VAL A 342 -16.71 4.10 -15.75
C VAL A 342 -18.24 4.27 -15.79
N GLU A 343 -19.01 3.27 -15.33
CA GLU A 343 -20.45 3.38 -15.15
C GLU A 343 -20.78 4.50 -14.15
N ASN A 344 -20.08 4.56 -13.01
CA ASN A 344 -20.29 5.57 -11.98
C ASN A 344 -19.92 7.00 -12.44
N VAL A 345 -18.91 7.18 -13.30
CA VAL A 345 -18.60 8.48 -13.92
C VAL A 345 -19.80 9.03 -14.69
N THR A 346 -20.56 8.16 -15.35
CA THR A 346 -21.69 8.57 -16.18
C THR A 346 -22.97 8.72 -15.35
N LEU A 347 -23.22 7.78 -14.44
CA LEU A 347 -24.48 7.67 -13.70
C LEU A 347 -24.52 8.54 -12.44
N LYS A 348 -23.37 8.73 -11.78
CA LYS A 348 -23.24 9.38 -10.47
C LYS A 348 -22.26 10.54 -10.47
N ASP A 349 -21.64 10.81 -11.61
CA ASP A 349 -20.59 11.83 -11.76
C ASP A 349 -19.36 11.59 -10.85
N TRP A 350 -19.14 10.36 -10.37
CA TRP A 350 -17.99 10.06 -9.52
C TRP A 350 -16.70 9.96 -10.35
N PRO A 351 -15.63 10.71 -10.02
CA PRO A 351 -14.41 10.70 -10.82
C PRO A 351 -13.66 9.37 -10.69
N LEU A 352 -13.01 8.97 -11.79
CA LEU A 352 -12.08 7.83 -11.82
C LEU A 352 -10.90 8.08 -10.87
N GLY A 353 -10.40 7.00 -10.25
CA GLY A 353 -9.13 7.06 -9.52
C GLY A 353 -8.01 7.64 -10.39
N GLY A 354 -7.09 8.37 -9.77
CA GLY A 354 -5.92 9.00 -10.38
C GLY A 354 -6.20 10.33 -11.07
N THR A 355 -7.45 10.79 -11.07
CA THR A 355 -7.87 12.03 -11.75
C THR A 355 -8.16 13.20 -10.82
N VAL A 356 -8.10 12.99 -9.50
CA VAL A 356 -8.46 14.01 -8.50
C VAL A 356 -7.29 14.95 -8.25
N LEU A 357 -6.13 14.43 -7.81
CA LEU A 357 -5.00 15.25 -7.41
C LEU A 357 -4.11 15.66 -8.60
N SER A 358 -3.58 16.90 -8.55
CA SER A 358 -2.54 17.37 -9.47
C SER A 358 -1.37 16.40 -9.54
N ALA A 359 -0.95 16.09 -10.76
CA ALA A 359 0.28 15.33 -11.01
C ALA A 359 1.53 16.05 -10.48
N GLU A 360 1.55 17.36 -10.64
CA GLU A 360 2.70 18.21 -10.36
C GLU A 360 2.82 18.48 -8.86
N THR A 361 1.73 18.92 -8.23
CA THR A 361 1.75 19.34 -6.82
C THR A 361 1.29 18.25 -5.86
N GLY A 362 0.49 17.28 -6.30
CA GLY A 362 -0.16 16.31 -5.40
C GLY A 362 -1.33 16.88 -4.60
N ALA A 363 -1.75 18.12 -4.85
CA ALA A 363 -2.86 18.79 -4.19
C ALA A 363 -4.13 18.82 -5.08
N PRO A 364 -5.32 19.07 -4.52
CA PRO A 364 -6.50 19.46 -5.29
C PRO A 364 -6.20 20.65 -6.21
N ILE A 365 -6.79 20.66 -7.41
CA ILE A 365 -6.62 21.76 -8.37
C ILE A 365 -7.75 22.76 -8.20
N ASP A 366 -7.40 24.03 -8.01
CA ASP A 366 -8.34 25.13 -8.17
C ASP A 366 -8.51 25.48 -9.65
N ALA A 367 -9.63 25.06 -10.23
CA ALA A 367 -9.96 25.31 -11.63
C ALA A 367 -10.22 26.80 -11.94
N SER A 368 -10.42 27.65 -10.92
CA SER A 368 -10.64 29.10 -11.08
C SER A 368 -9.34 29.89 -11.33
N VAL A 369 -8.18 29.31 -11.00
CA VAL A 369 -6.86 29.96 -11.11
C VAL A 369 -6.16 29.62 -12.44
N SER A 370 -6.56 28.53 -13.11
CA SER A 370 -6.04 28.20 -14.44
C SER A 370 -6.81 28.95 -15.52
N ASP A 371 -6.14 29.89 -16.20
CA ASP A 371 -6.65 30.55 -17.41
C ASP A 371 -7.27 29.50 -18.36
N GLN A 372 -8.56 29.69 -18.64
CA GLN A 372 -9.31 29.05 -19.72
C GLN A 372 -9.08 27.53 -19.91
N ASN A 373 -9.94 26.76 -19.25
CA ASN A 373 -10.70 25.71 -19.93
C ASN A 373 -10.00 24.39 -20.32
N VAL A 374 -9.06 23.87 -19.52
CA VAL A 374 -8.83 22.40 -19.50
C VAL A 374 -8.36 21.94 -18.11
N ASN A 375 -9.28 21.41 -17.30
CA ASN A 375 -8.88 20.55 -16.18
C ASN A 375 -8.25 19.27 -16.77
N PHE A 376 -6.93 19.29 -16.99
CA PHE A 376 -6.15 18.23 -17.63
C PHE A 376 -6.28 16.90 -16.89
N ASN A 377 -6.37 16.98 -15.56
CA ASN A 377 -6.57 15.81 -14.71
C ASN A 377 -7.90 15.12 -14.95
N ALA A 378 -8.95 15.88 -15.26
CA ALA A 378 -10.27 15.36 -15.57
C ALA A 378 -10.43 14.88 -17.03
N PHE A 379 -9.39 14.98 -17.88
CA PHE A 379 -9.43 14.47 -19.24
C PHE A 379 -9.85 12.98 -19.33
N PRO A 380 -9.30 12.06 -18.50
CA PRO A 380 -9.74 10.67 -18.53
C PRO A 380 -11.23 10.52 -18.22
N ASN A 381 -11.77 11.27 -17.25
CA ASN A 381 -13.20 11.25 -16.94
C ASN A 381 -14.05 11.63 -18.18
N ARG A 382 -13.67 12.71 -18.89
CA ARG A 382 -14.35 13.13 -20.12
C ARG A 382 -14.22 12.10 -21.24
N LEU A 383 -13.03 11.54 -21.45
CA LEU A 383 -12.76 10.53 -22.47
C LEU A 383 -13.66 9.30 -22.29
N PHE A 384 -13.76 8.79 -21.06
CA PHE A 384 -14.62 7.64 -20.77
C PHE A 384 -16.10 7.98 -20.82
N ARG A 385 -16.51 9.14 -20.29
CA ARG A 385 -17.91 9.58 -20.33
C ARG A 385 -18.44 9.78 -21.75
N LEU A 386 -17.64 10.38 -22.64
CA LEU A 386 -18.10 10.82 -23.96
C LEU A 386 -17.81 9.83 -25.08
N HIS A 387 -16.78 8.97 -24.95
CA HIS A 387 -16.35 8.10 -26.04
C HIS A 387 -16.16 6.63 -25.65
N LEU A 388 -15.44 6.34 -24.56
CA LEU A 388 -15.04 4.97 -24.24
C LEU A 388 -16.02 4.17 -23.36
N ARG A 389 -17.17 4.74 -22.97
CA ARG A 389 -18.18 4.05 -22.14
C ARG A 389 -18.65 2.74 -22.77
N SER A 390 -19.21 2.77 -23.99
CA SER A 390 -19.75 1.58 -24.65
C SER A 390 -18.66 0.53 -24.94
N PRO A 391 -17.48 0.89 -25.47
CA PRO A 391 -16.38 -0.06 -25.64
C PRO A 391 -15.98 -0.80 -24.35
N VAL A 392 -15.93 -0.12 -23.20
CA VAL A 392 -15.62 -0.75 -21.91
C VAL A 392 -16.74 -1.68 -21.43
N LEU A 393 -17.99 -1.28 -21.64
CA LEU A 393 -19.16 -2.11 -21.32
C LEU A 393 -19.21 -3.39 -22.17
N GLU A 394 -18.75 -3.32 -23.41
CA GLU A 394 -18.67 -4.48 -24.31
C GLU A 394 -17.47 -5.38 -23.99
N LEU A 395 -16.39 -4.82 -23.45
CA LEU A 395 -15.15 -5.55 -23.14
C LEU A 395 -15.38 -6.72 -22.18
N VAL A 396 -16.30 -6.60 -21.21
CA VAL A 396 -16.59 -7.71 -20.29
C VAL A 396 -17.25 -8.93 -20.97
N ASN A 397 -17.71 -8.77 -22.21
CA ASN A 397 -18.27 -9.86 -23.00
C ASN A 397 -17.21 -10.61 -23.83
N THR A 398 -15.99 -10.08 -23.97
CA THR A 398 -14.91 -10.78 -24.69
C THR A 398 -14.34 -11.93 -23.85
N ASP A 399 -13.56 -12.80 -24.49
CA ASP A 399 -12.86 -13.86 -23.77
C ASP A 399 -11.67 -13.27 -22.99
N ALA A 400 -11.53 -13.67 -21.72
CA ALA A 400 -10.44 -13.29 -20.80
C ALA A 400 -9.96 -11.80 -20.88
N PRO A 401 -10.83 -10.80 -20.65
CA PRO A 401 -10.44 -9.39 -20.76
C PRO A 401 -9.46 -8.96 -19.66
N THR A 402 -8.56 -8.05 -20.02
CA THR A 402 -7.49 -7.52 -19.14
C THR A 402 -7.44 -5.99 -19.19
N MET A 403 -6.66 -5.39 -18.29
CA MET A 403 -6.41 -3.94 -18.35
C MET A 403 -5.53 -3.52 -19.54
N GLU A 404 -4.83 -4.46 -20.20
CA GLU A 404 -4.12 -4.17 -21.46
C GLU A 404 -5.12 -3.88 -22.59
N ASP A 405 -6.27 -4.55 -22.61
CA ASP A 405 -7.33 -4.28 -23.59
C ASP A 405 -7.90 -2.86 -23.40
N VAL A 406 -8.09 -2.44 -22.14
CA VAL A 406 -8.49 -1.06 -21.80
C VAL A 406 -7.43 -0.05 -22.28
N LYS A 407 -6.15 -0.35 -22.09
CA LYS A 407 -5.05 0.49 -22.58
C LYS A 407 -5.09 0.61 -24.12
N VAL A 408 -5.32 -0.48 -24.83
CA VAL A 408 -5.46 -0.47 -26.30
C VAL A 408 -6.65 0.40 -26.74
N LEU A 409 -7.80 0.34 -26.04
CA LEU A 409 -8.93 1.22 -26.31
C LEU A 409 -8.58 2.70 -26.14
N ILE A 410 -7.85 3.04 -25.06
CA ILE A 410 -7.37 4.39 -24.80
C ILE A 410 -6.40 4.86 -25.90
N GLU A 411 -5.43 4.04 -26.28
CA GLU A 411 -4.44 4.38 -27.30
C GLU A 411 -5.09 4.66 -28.66
N LYS A 412 -6.08 3.84 -29.05
CA LYS A 412 -6.89 4.06 -30.27
C LYS A 412 -7.64 5.39 -30.20
N ALA A 413 -8.31 5.68 -29.08
CA ALA A 413 -9.06 6.92 -28.91
C ALA A 413 -8.16 8.17 -28.89
N ILE A 414 -6.97 8.06 -28.30
CA ILE A 414 -5.99 9.16 -28.25
C ILE A 414 -5.35 9.44 -29.62
N ALA A 415 -5.22 8.42 -30.47
CA ALA A 415 -4.72 8.58 -31.84
C ALA A 415 -5.75 9.26 -32.76
N ASP A 416 -7.04 9.19 -32.45
CA ASP A 416 -8.11 9.81 -33.23
C ASP A 416 -8.27 11.31 -32.90
N LYS A 417 -7.90 12.15 -33.88
CA LYS A 417 -7.98 13.61 -33.75
C LYS A 417 -9.41 14.12 -33.59
N ALA A 418 -10.41 13.46 -34.17
CA ALA A 418 -11.81 13.88 -34.05
C ALA A 418 -12.33 13.60 -32.64
N VAL A 419 -11.97 12.46 -32.07
CA VAL A 419 -12.30 12.11 -30.67
C VAL A 419 -11.71 13.13 -29.71
N ILE A 420 -10.42 13.47 -29.83
CA ILE A 420 -9.77 14.45 -28.95
C ILE A 420 -10.39 15.84 -29.06
N LYS A 421 -10.77 16.26 -30.29
CA LYS A 421 -11.48 17.54 -30.46
C LYS A 421 -12.84 17.53 -29.77
N GLY A 422 -13.61 16.46 -29.95
CA GLY A 422 -14.92 16.30 -29.31
C GLY A 422 -14.84 16.29 -27.78
N VAL A 423 -13.92 15.50 -27.21
CA VAL A 423 -13.75 15.35 -25.74
C VAL A 423 -13.36 16.65 -25.05
N ASN A 424 -12.60 17.50 -25.73
CA ASN A 424 -12.13 18.78 -25.19
C ASN A 424 -12.95 19.98 -25.70
N ALA A 425 -14.08 19.76 -26.36
CA ALA A 425 -14.92 20.81 -26.95
C ALA A 425 -14.12 21.81 -27.82
N LYS A 426 -13.08 21.32 -28.50
CA LYS A 426 -12.21 22.13 -29.35
C LYS A 426 -12.83 22.35 -30.72
N SER A 427 -12.60 23.53 -31.28
CA SER A 427 -12.99 23.85 -32.65
C SER A 427 -12.21 23.03 -33.69
N VAL A 428 -12.69 23.04 -34.94
CA VAL A 428 -12.06 22.34 -36.06
C VAL A 428 -10.64 22.86 -36.34
N PHE A 429 -10.38 24.13 -36.03
CA PHE A 429 -9.08 24.79 -36.27
C PHE A 429 -8.02 24.48 -35.20
N GLU A 430 -8.43 23.94 -34.04
CA GLU A 430 -7.53 23.63 -32.94
C GLU A 430 -6.89 22.24 -33.09
N SER A 431 -5.76 22.03 -32.39
CA SER A 431 -5.04 20.76 -32.39
C SER A 431 -5.85 19.65 -31.71
N GLY A 432 -6.12 18.58 -32.46
CA GLY A 432 -6.74 17.34 -31.99
C GLY A 432 -5.75 16.35 -31.37
N VAL A 433 -4.70 16.85 -30.72
CA VAL A 433 -3.69 16.01 -30.05
C VAL A 433 -3.80 16.26 -28.55
N PRO A 434 -3.78 15.22 -27.69
CA PRO A 434 -3.85 15.42 -26.26
C PRO A 434 -2.57 16.07 -25.75
N GLN A 435 -2.74 16.94 -24.77
CA GLN A 435 -1.65 17.67 -24.14
C GLN A 435 -0.80 16.72 -23.28
N ARG A 436 0.43 17.15 -22.96
CA ARG A 436 1.35 16.37 -22.12
C ARG A 436 0.72 15.99 -20.77
N LEU A 437 0.03 16.94 -20.14
CA LEU A 437 -0.62 16.73 -18.85
C LEU A 437 -1.84 15.80 -18.95
N GLU A 438 -2.61 15.84 -20.04
CA GLU A 438 -3.72 14.91 -20.28
C GLU A 438 -3.23 13.46 -20.44
N ARG A 439 -2.13 13.27 -21.18
CA ARG A 439 -1.48 11.95 -21.30
C ARG A 439 -0.96 11.46 -19.96
N PHE A 440 -0.37 12.36 -19.17
CA PHE A 440 0.11 12.02 -17.83
C PHE A 440 -1.04 11.62 -16.91
N ALA A 441 -2.13 12.40 -16.88
CA ALA A 441 -3.34 12.08 -16.11
C ALA A 441 -3.93 10.73 -16.51
N THR A 442 -3.95 10.42 -17.80
CA THR A 442 -4.40 9.11 -18.31
C THR A 442 -3.54 7.97 -17.78
N ARG A 443 -2.21 8.12 -17.81
CA ARG A 443 -1.28 7.12 -17.25
C ARG A 443 -1.47 6.95 -15.74
N LYS A 444 -1.58 8.06 -15.01
CA LYS A 444 -1.82 8.06 -13.56
C LYS A 444 -3.17 7.41 -13.18
N MET A 445 -4.21 7.62 -13.99
CA MET A 445 -5.49 6.93 -13.82
C MET A 445 -5.30 5.41 -13.98
N MET A 446 -4.61 4.97 -15.03
CA MET A 446 -4.39 3.54 -15.28
C MET A 446 -3.65 2.82 -14.14
N THR A 447 -2.72 3.49 -13.44
CA THR A 447 -2.01 2.86 -12.31
C THR A 447 -2.93 2.51 -11.15
N ARG A 448 -4.14 3.08 -11.07
CA ARG A 448 -5.13 2.76 -10.02
C ARG A 448 -5.89 1.45 -10.24
N TYR A 449 -5.86 0.95 -11.48
CA TYR A 449 -6.61 -0.24 -11.89
C TYR A 449 -5.69 -1.40 -12.26
N TRP A 450 -4.41 -1.13 -12.53
CA TRP A 450 -3.44 -2.18 -12.72
C TRP A 450 -3.26 -2.95 -11.42
N THR A 451 -3.51 -4.27 -11.42
CA THR A 451 -3.29 -5.15 -10.27
C THR A 451 -4.04 -4.76 -8.99
N ASN A 452 -5.14 -4.01 -9.08
CA ASN A 452 -5.88 -3.53 -7.91
C ASN A 452 -7.40 -3.76 -8.06
N PRO A 453 -7.98 -4.72 -7.32
CA PRO A 453 -9.41 -4.99 -7.37
C PRO A 453 -10.22 -4.18 -6.33
N SER A 454 -9.55 -3.51 -5.39
CA SER A 454 -10.18 -2.78 -4.28
C SER A 454 -10.70 -1.41 -4.69
N ILE A 455 -11.59 -0.80 -3.91
CA ILE A 455 -12.13 0.55 -4.20
C ILE A 455 -11.08 1.68 -4.11
N PHE A 456 -9.94 1.41 -3.47
CA PHE A 456 -8.90 2.38 -3.15
C PHE A 456 -7.98 2.67 -4.33
N ALA A 457 -7.30 3.80 -4.28
CA ALA A 457 -6.27 4.23 -5.22
C ALA A 457 -4.97 3.39 -5.11
N LEU A 458 -4.85 2.57 -4.06
CA LEU A 458 -3.69 1.74 -3.76
C LEU A 458 -4.13 0.30 -3.56
N GLU A 459 -3.34 -0.65 -4.05
CA GLU A 459 -3.49 -2.06 -3.67
C GLU A 459 -2.90 -2.23 -2.25
N LEU A 460 -3.79 -2.29 -1.26
CA LEU A 460 -3.44 -2.19 0.15
C LEU A 460 -2.69 -3.41 0.68
N GLY A 461 -2.95 -4.61 0.16
CA GLY A 461 -2.27 -5.82 0.61
C GLY A 461 -0.77 -5.77 0.31
N GLY A 462 -0.42 -5.40 -0.92
CA GLY A 462 0.96 -5.18 -1.34
C GLY A 462 1.62 -4.03 -0.60
N ALA A 463 0.88 -2.98 -0.22
CA ALA A 463 1.42 -1.89 0.62
C ALA A 463 1.82 -2.42 2.01
N VAL A 464 0.97 -3.23 2.65
CA VAL A 464 1.31 -3.88 3.93
C VAL A 464 2.54 -4.79 3.79
N VAL A 465 2.62 -5.59 2.73
CA VAL A 465 3.79 -6.46 2.48
C VAL A 465 5.08 -5.66 2.36
N ARG A 466 5.07 -4.55 1.59
CA ARG A 466 6.26 -3.69 1.43
C ARG A 466 6.66 -3.04 2.75
N GLN A 467 5.68 -2.54 3.52
CA GLN A 467 5.94 -1.99 4.86
C GLN A 467 6.47 -3.05 5.84
N GLY A 468 6.10 -4.32 5.68
CA GLY A 468 6.62 -5.42 6.50
C GLY A 468 8.15 -5.50 6.55
N VAL A 469 8.86 -5.16 5.47
CA VAL A 469 10.33 -5.14 5.45
C VAL A 469 10.89 -4.03 6.36
N PHE A 470 10.24 -2.87 6.37
CA PHE A 470 10.61 -1.77 7.26
C PHE A 470 10.33 -2.13 8.72
N VAL A 471 9.18 -2.76 8.99
CA VAL A 471 8.80 -3.28 10.32
C VAL A 471 9.86 -4.27 10.84
N ASP A 472 10.24 -5.26 10.04
CA ASP A 472 11.25 -6.25 10.44
C ASP A 472 12.60 -5.60 10.74
N LYS A 473 13.02 -4.61 9.94
CA LYS A 473 14.26 -3.84 10.17
C LYS A 473 14.19 -3.02 11.47
N MET A 474 13.07 -2.35 11.75
CA MET A 474 12.87 -1.59 12.99
C MET A 474 12.85 -2.47 14.22
N TYR A 475 12.15 -3.59 14.16
CA TYR A 475 12.11 -4.56 15.24
C TYR A 475 13.50 -5.16 15.52
N ALA A 476 14.24 -5.58 14.49
CA ALA A 476 15.56 -6.20 14.65
C ALA A 476 16.63 -5.24 15.21
N ILE A 477 16.54 -3.95 14.91
CA ILE A 477 17.45 -2.93 15.46
C ILE A 477 17.14 -2.65 16.94
N ASP A 478 15.88 -2.80 17.33
CA ASP A 478 15.44 -2.76 18.71
C ASP A 478 15.72 -1.42 19.43
N TRP A 479 15.59 -0.30 18.71
CA TRP A 479 15.77 1.04 19.29
C TRP A 479 14.83 1.33 20.46
N ILE A 480 13.70 0.65 20.51
CA ILE A 480 12.70 0.82 21.57
C ILE A 480 13.28 0.42 22.94
N HIS A 481 14.15 -0.58 23.01
CA HIS A 481 14.80 -0.98 24.28
C HIS A 481 16.12 -0.26 24.54
N SER A 482 16.48 0.76 23.74
CA SER A 482 17.71 1.53 23.96
C SER A 482 17.55 2.48 25.16
N PRO A 483 18.52 2.56 26.09
CA PRO A 483 18.48 3.55 27.17
C PRO A 483 18.58 4.99 26.67
N ALA A 484 19.00 5.19 25.42
CA ALA A 484 19.07 6.49 24.74
C ALA A 484 18.01 6.61 23.62
N ALA A 485 16.87 5.92 23.74
CA ALA A 485 15.83 5.88 22.71
C ALA A 485 15.29 7.28 22.41
N ARG A 486 14.96 8.07 23.44
CA ARG A 486 14.44 9.44 23.30
C ARG A 486 15.42 10.36 22.59
N GLU A 487 16.68 10.39 23.03
CA GLU A 487 17.74 11.18 22.40
C GLU A 487 17.99 10.72 20.96
N THR A 488 17.80 9.43 20.67
CA THR A 488 17.88 8.89 19.32
C THR A 488 16.76 9.44 18.44
N MET A 489 15.52 9.49 18.94
CA MET A 489 14.39 10.12 18.25
C MET A 489 14.63 11.61 17.98
N GLU A 490 15.14 12.35 18.97
CA GLU A 490 15.47 13.77 18.81
C GLU A 490 16.53 14.00 17.71
N ARG A 491 17.59 13.19 17.69
CA ARG A 491 18.63 13.28 16.66
C ARG A 491 18.09 12.96 15.27
N LEU A 492 17.26 11.92 15.11
CA LEU A 492 16.71 11.58 13.78
C LEU A 492 15.70 12.63 13.29
N LEU A 493 14.97 13.30 14.20
CA LEU A 493 14.06 14.40 13.83
C LEU A 493 14.84 15.61 13.28
N VAL A 494 16.01 15.91 13.85
CA VAL A 494 16.93 16.91 13.28
C VAL A 494 17.39 16.50 11.89
N LYS A 495 17.79 15.24 11.69
CA LYS A 495 18.20 14.73 10.36
C LYS A 495 17.06 14.78 9.35
N TYR A 496 15.86 14.40 9.76
CA TYR A 496 14.65 14.44 8.94
C TYR A 496 14.34 15.86 8.46
N SER A 497 14.43 16.86 9.34
CA SER A 497 14.24 18.26 8.94
C SER A 497 15.25 18.72 7.87
N ARG A 498 16.50 18.22 7.92
CA ARG A 498 17.54 18.51 6.93
C ARG A 498 17.26 17.77 5.62
N PHE A 499 16.84 16.51 5.70
CA PHE A 499 16.45 15.71 4.55
C PHE A 499 15.29 16.34 3.77
N MET A 500 14.27 16.86 4.45
CA MET A 500 13.17 17.58 3.81
C MET A 500 13.63 18.86 3.09
N ARG A 501 14.63 19.57 3.62
CA ARG A 501 15.26 20.70 2.91
C ARG A 501 16.01 20.25 1.66
N LEU A 502 16.64 19.08 1.69
CA LEU A 502 17.31 18.51 0.51
C LEU A 502 16.30 18.15 -0.58
N ILE A 503 15.19 17.49 -0.25
CA ILE A 503 14.11 17.21 -1.22
C ILE A 503 13.59 18.50 -1.84
N ALA A 504 13.35 19.54 -1.01
CA ALA A 504 12.88 20.83 -1.49
C ALA A 504 13.90 21.55 -2.40
N ALA A 505 15.19 21.44 -2.10
CA ALA A 505 16.26 22.06 -2.89
C ALA A 505 16.53 21.34 -4.23
N PHE A 506 16.25 20.04 -4.31
CA PHE A 506 16.52 19.21 -5.48
C PHE A 506 15.25 18.49 -5.99
N PRO A 507 14.20 19.21 -6.42
CA PRO A 507 12.88 18.64 -6.74
C PRO A 507 12.87 17.68 -7.95
N MET A 508 13.95 17.65 -8.74
CA MET A 508 14.13 16.75 -9.87
C MET A 508 14.92 15.48 -9.54
N ARG A 509 15.42 15.34 -8.29
CA ARG A 509 16.17 14.16 -7.84
C ARG A 509 15.31 13.34 -6.89
N VAL A 510 15.53 12.03 -6.90
CA VAL A 510 14.94 11.10 -5.94
C VAL A 510 15.74 11.17 -4.65
N GLY A 511 15.06 11.50 -3.54
CA GLY A 511 15.66 11.45 -2.21
C GLY A 511 15.37 10.10 -1.56
N VAL A 512 16.42 9.36 -1.22
CA VAL A 512 16.31 8.09 -0.49
C VAL A 512 16.71 8.36 0.97
N PRO A 513 15.82 8.15 1.96
CA PRO A 513 16.14 8.39 3.35
C PRO A 513 17.06 7.30 3.90
N THR A 514 17.88 7.64 4.88
CA THR A 514 18.45 6.63 5.77
C THR A 514 17.34 6.07 6.66
N LEU A 515 17.55 4.87 7.19
CA LEU A 515 16.51 4.15 7.93
C LEU A 515 15.96 4.92 9.15
N ASP A 516 16.81 5.68 9.86
CA ASP A 516 16.40 6.56 10.97
C ASP A 516 15.56 7.76 10.50
N VAL A 517 15.91 8.35 9.36
CA VAL A 517 15.15 9.44 8.74
C VAL A 517 13.80 8.94 8.22
N ASP A 518 13.75 7.71 7.70
CA ASP A 518 12.53 7.09 7.20
C ASP A 518 11.51 6.87 8.33
N LEU A 519 11.95 6.46 9.52
CA LEU A 519 11.07 6.39 10.71
C LEU A 519 10.42 7.74 11.05
N ALA A 520 11.19 8.83 11.09
CA ALA A 520 10.63 10.17 11.31
C ALA A 520 9.68 10.60 10.17
N TRP A 521 10.03 10.24 8.93
CA TRP A 521 9.21 10.55 7.77
C TRP A 521 7.86 9.82 7.84
N HIS A 522 7.85 8.50 8.04
CA HIS A 522 6.63 7.72 8.24
C HIS A 522 5.80 8.25 9.41
N THR A 523 6.44 8.58 10.53
CA THR A 523 5.75 9.18 11.69
C THR A 523 5.05 10.50 11.32
N HIS A 524 5.68 11.35 10.50
CA HIS A 524 5.04 12.57 10.00
C HIS A 524 3.86 12.25 9.07
N GLN A 525 4.00 11.28 8.17
CA GLN A 525 2.93 10.89 7.22
C GLN A 525 1.68 10.37 7.92
N LEU A 526 1.83 9.76 9.10
CA LEU A 526 0.75 9.35 9.97
C LEU A 526 0.00 10.54 10.62
N SER A 527 0.48 11.76 10.40
CA SER A 527 -0.25 13.04 10.64
C SER A 527 -0.50 13.75 9.30
N PRO A 528 -1.40 13.22 8.44
CA PRO A 528 -1.45 13.54 7.02
C PRO A 528 -1.76 15.00 6.72
N LYS A 529 -2.64 15.65 7.51
CA LYS A 529 -2.88 17.09 7.38
C LYS A 529 -1.61 17.91 7.69
N SER A 530 -0.98 17.68 8.83
CA SER A 530 0.27 18.36 9.22
C SER A 530 1.38 18.11 8.20
N TYR A 531 1.51 16.88 7.71
CA TYR A 531 2.48 16.51 6.69
C TYR A 531 2.23 17.21 5.34
N PHE A 532 0.97 17.30 4.92
CA PHE A 532 0.59 18.06 3.73
C PHE A 532 0.94 19.54 3.88
N ASP A 533 0.55 20.18 4.98
CA ASP A 533 0.84 21.59 5.24
C ASP A 533 2.37 21.85 5.28
N TYR A 534 3.11 20.96 5.93
CA TYR A 534 4.57 21.04 6.02
C TYR A 534 5.23 20.90 4.66
N THR A 535 4.88 19.89 3.87
CA THR A 535 5.52 19.65 2.57
C THR A 535 5.10 20.69 1.53
N MET A 536 3.85 21.13 1.52
CA MET A 536 3.40 22.23 0.67
C MET A 536 4.12 23.54 1.02
N SER A 537 4.31 23.86 2.30
CA SER A 537 5.03 25.08 2.69
C SER A 537 6.53 25.02 2.38
N LYS A 538 7.18 23.87 2.53
CA LYS A 538 8.63 23.71 2.32
C LYS A 538 9.04 23.43 0.88
N ALA A 539 8.26 22.62 0.15
CA ALA A 539 8.61 22.11 -1.17
C ALA A 539 7.61 22.52 -2.26
N ARG A 540 6.53 23.25 -1.93
CA ARG A 540 5.43 23.61 -2.85
C ARG A 540 4.76 22.40 -3.54
N LYS A 541 4.97 21.23 -2.95
CA LYS A 541 4.54 19.94 -3.47
C LYS A 541 4.24 19.04 -2.28
N PHE A 542 3.14 18.34 -2.35
CA PHE A 542 2.83 17.27 -1.42
C PHE A 542 3.75 16.09 -1.74
N ILE A 543 4.82 15.93 -0.97
CA ILE A 543 5.84 14.93 -1.24
C ILE A 543 5.21 13.54 -1.07
N ASP A 544 5.43 12.68 -2.06
CA ASP A 544 4.97 11.29 -2.01
C ASP A 544 6.09 10.40 -1.43
N HIS A 545 5.72 9.24 -0.89
CA HIS A 545 6.67 8.20 -0.49
C HIS A 545 6.46 7.00 -1.40
N ASP A 546 7.35 6.86 -2.36
CA ASP A 546 7.28 5.77 -3.33
C ASP A 546 8.06 4.57 -2.79
N ASP A 547 7.35 3.70 -2.10
CA ASP A 547 7.86 2.45 -1.55
C ASP A 547 8.13 1.38 -2.63
N LYS A 548 7.89 1.69 -3.93
CA LYS A 548 8.15 0.80 -5.07
C LYS A 548 9.51 1.01 -5.74
N ILE A 549 10.34 1.92 -5.23
CA ILE A 549 11.68 2.12 -5.77
C ILE A 549 12.54 0.91 -5.38
N GLU A 550 12.75 -0.01 -6.32
CA GLU A 550 13.69 -1.14 -6.16
C GLU A 550 15.09 -0.62 -5.78
N GLU A 551 15.77 -1.31 -4.85
CA GLU A 551 17.13 -0.95 -4.38
C GLU A 551 18.16 -0.86 -5.53
N ASP A 552 17.88 -1.51 -6.68
CA ASP A 552 18.76 -1.49 -7.86
C ASP A 552 18.67 -0.20 -8.70
N CYS A 553 17.67 0.67 -8.47
CA CYS A 553 17.64 2.01 -9.06
C CYS A 553 18.71 2.95 -8.46
N CYS A 554 19.29 2.60 -7.31
CA CYS A 554 20.29 3.42 -6.62
C CYS A 554 21.74 3.02 -6.92
N LYS A 555 21.99 1.98 -7.72
CA LYS A 555 23.36 1.48 -8.03
C LYS A 555 23.95 2.03 -9.33
N SER A 556 23.25 2.90 -10.04
CA SER A 556 23.75 3.49 -11.29
C SER A 556 23.90 5.00 -11.18
N HIS A 557 24.83 5.47 -10.35
CA HIS A 557 25.45 6.79 -10.49
C HIS A 557 26.93 6.73 -10.13
#